data_AF-A0A0C2H6B6-F1
#
_entry.id   AF-A0A0C2H6B6-F1
#
_cell.length_a   1.000
_cell.length_b   1.000
_cell.length_c   1.000
_cell.angle_alpha   90.00
_cell.angle_beta   90.00
_cell.angle_gamma   90.00
#
_symmetry.space_group_name_H-M   'P 1'
#
loop_
_entity.id
_entity.type
_entity.pdbx_description
1 polymer ?
#
loop_
_entity_poly.entity_id
_entity_poly.type
_entity_poly.pdbx_seq_one_letter_code
_entity_poly.pdbx_strand_id
1 'polypeptide(L)'
;MDHVFKIMENYASSLEQEVEARTKELVDEKKKSDILLCRMLPKYVVYDDVIVNKNCSSSSFQVETIGDAYLCVSGLPRRNGTDHIKEICSMSVTILKDLRNFRITHMPTERVMIRIGVHTGPCVAGVVGLAMPKYCLFGDTVNTASRMESNGKGEAEMFES
;
A
#
# COMPACT_ATOMS: atom_id res chain seq x y z
N MET A 1 -6.70 -7.96 -53.21
CA MET A 1 -6.77 -8.69 -51.93
C MET A 1 -5.59 -8.28 -51.02
N ASP A 2 -4.38 -8.17 -51.58
CA ASP A 2 -3.14 -7.84 -50.86
C ASP A 2 -3.09 -6.46 -50.19
N HIS A 3 -3.76 -5.45 -50.77
CA HIS A 3 -3.76 -4.10 -50.20
C HIS A 3 -4.48 -4.03 -48.84
N VAL A 4 -5.55 -4.79 -48.67
CA VAL A 4 -6.33 -4.82 -47.43
C VAL A 4 -5.58 -5.58 -46.33
N PHE A 5 -4.89 -6.66 -46.70
CA PHE A 5 -3.99 -7.39 -45.79
C PHE A 5 -2.84 -6.52 -45.31
N LYS A 6 -2.19 -5.78 -46.21
CA LYS A 6 -1.09 -4.87 -45.88
C LYS A 6 -1.52 -3.72 -44.97
N ILE A 7 -2.75 -3.25 -45.14
CA ILE A 7 -3.35 -2.25 -44.25
C ILE A 7 -3.58 -2.84 -42.85
N MET A 8 -4.17 -4.03 -42.74
CA MET A 8 -4.36 -4.69 -41.43
C MET A 8 -3.03 -4.97 -40.72
N GLU A 9 -2.00 -5.39 -41.46
CA GLU A 9 -0.69 -5.70 -40.91
C GLU A 9 0.02 -4.42 -40.38
N ASN A 10 -0.09 -3.31 -41.11
CA ASN A 10 0.42 -2.01 -40.67
C ASN A 10 -0.34 -1.47 -39.46
N TYR A 11 -1.67 -1.63 -39.41
CA TYR A 11 -2.46 -1.24 -38.24
C TYR A 11 -2.12 -2.10 -37.02
N ALA A 12 -1.98 -3.41 -37.18
CA ALA A 12 -1.57 -4.31 -36.09
C ALA A 12 -0.19 -3.93 -35.54
N SER A 13 0.79 -3.69 -36.42
CA SER A 13 2.14 -3.28 -36.01
C SER A 13 2.17 -1.91 -35.32
N SER A 14 1.40 -0.95 -35.82
CA SER A 14 1.28 0.37 -35.18
C SER A 14 0.62 0.29 -33.81
N LEU A 15 -0.43 -0.51 -33.66
CA LEU A 15 -1.11 -0.74 -32.38
C LEU A 15 -0.19 -1.45 -31.37
N GLU A 16 0.58 -2.45 -31.81
CA GLU A 16 1.54 -3.12 -30.95
C GLU A 16 2.60 -2.15 -30.41
N GLN A 17 3.15 -1.27 -31.29
CA GLN A 17 4.09 -0.25 -30.87
C GLN A 17 3.48 0.77 -29.90
N GLU A 18 2.22 1.18 -30.13
CA GLU A 18 1.53 2.13 -29.27
C GLU A 18 1.18 1.51 -27.90
N VAL A 19 0.75 0.24 -27.88
CA VAL A 19 0.51 -0.52 -26.65
C VAL A 19 1.83 -0.70 -25.90
N GLU A 20 2.92 -1.07 -26.56
CA GLU A 20 4.22 -1.26 -25.92
C GLU A 20 4.77 0.04 -25.32
N ALA A 21 4.65 1.16 -26.05
CA ALA A 21 5.04 2.49 -25.58
C ALA A 21 4.24 2.91 -24.33
N ARG A 22 2.90 2.77 -24.37
CA ARG A 22 2.03 3.10 -23.23
C ARG A 22 2.26 2.18 -22.04
N THR A 23 2.50 0.89 -22.29
CA THR A 23 2.80 -0.08 -21.22
C THR A 23 4.12 0.27 -20.53
N LYS A 24 5.13 0.73 -21.29
CA LYS A 24 6.41 1.18 -20.74
C LYS A 24 6.28 2.44 -19.89
N GLU A 25 5.53 3.44 -20.35
CA GLU A 25 5.22 4.64 -19.56
C GLU A 25 4.51 4.28 -18.25
N LEU A 26 3.50 3.41 -18.30
CA LEU A 26 2.79 2.92 -17.13
C LEU A 26 3.70 2.19 -16.15
N VAL A 27 4.66 1.39 -16.64
CA VAL A 27 5.64 0.69 -15.79
C VAL A 27 6.58 1.67 -15.10
N ASP A 28 7.04 2.70 -15.79
CA ASP A 28 7.94 3.71 -15.21
C ASP A 28 7.19 4.64 -14.24
N GLU A 29 5.93 4.96 -14.52
CA GLU A 29 5.06 5.68 -13.58
C GLU A 29 4.76 4.82 -12.34
N LYS A 30 4.49 3.53 -12.52
CA LYS A 30 4.30 2.58 -11.41
C LYS A 30 5.55 2.47 -10.54
N LYS A 31 6.74 2.33 -11.12
CA LYS A 31 8.01 2.30 -10.36
C LYS A 31 8.22 3.56 -9.52
N LYS A 32 7.86 4.73 -10.05
CA LYS A 32 7.96 6.00 -9.31
C LYS A 32 6.97 6.06 -8.15
N SER A 33 5.74 5.57 -8.36
CA SER A 33 4.74 5.40 -7.30
C SER A 33 5.22 4.42 -6.23
N ASP A 34 5.77 3.27 -6.63
CA ASP A 34 6.30 2.25 -5.74
C ASP A 34 7.50 2.78 -4.91
N ILE A 35 8.38 3.60 -5.50
CA ILE A 35 9.49 4.26 -4.78
C ILE A 35 8.97 5.30 -3.78
N LEU A 36 7.95 6.07 -4.17
CA LEU A 36 7.27 7.01 -3.29
C LEU A 36 6.70 6.27 -2.08
N LEU A 37 6.06 5.14 -2.33
CA LEU A 37 5.54 4.19 -1.35
C LEU A 37 6.59 3.65 -0.40
N CYS A 38 7.69 3.13 -0.92
CA CYS A 38 8.84 2.65 -0.16
C CYS A 38 9.51 3.74 0.68
N ARG A 39 9.21 5.01 0.42
CA ARG A 39 9.76 6.16 1.15
C ARG A 39 8.74 6.84 2.07
N MET A 40 7.45 6.65 1.81
CA MET A 40 6.30 7.07 2.63
C MET A 40 6.04 6.09 3.78
N LEU A 41 6.14 4.79 3.49
CA LEU A 41 6.11 3.76 4.51
C LEU A 41 7.45 3.78 5.25
N PRO A 42 7.43 3.63 6.58
CA PRO A 42 8.66 3.65 7.35
C PRO A 42 9.53 2.52 6.85
N LYS A 43 10.83 2.79 6.71
CA LYS A 43 11.87 1.85 6.28
C LYS A 43 11.70 0.44 6.84
N TYR A 44 11.18 0.33 8.06
CA TYR A 44 10.88 -0.91 8.75
C TYR A 44 9.88 -1.83 8.02
N VAL A 45 8.86 -1.28 7.36
CA VAL A 45 7.88 -2.01 6.54
C VAL A 45 8.44 -2.37 5.16
N VAL A 46 9.50 -1.68 4.73
CA VAL A 46 10.07 -1.77 3.38
C VAL A 46 11.32 -2.66 3.37
N TYR A 47 12.05 -2.75 4.49
CA TYR A 47 13.20 -3.65 4.65
C TYR A 47 12.80 -5.07 5.05
N ASP A 48 11.61 -5.25 5.63
CA ASP A 48 10.98 -6.56 5.72
C ASP A 48 10.15 -6.76 4.46
N ASP A 49 10.49 -7.76 3.66
CA ASP A 49 9.79 -8.18 2.44
C ASP A 49 8.27 -8.33 2.68
N VAL A 50 7.51 -7.25 2.58
CA VAL A 50 6.04 -7.21 2.72
C VAL A 50 5.32 -7.93 1.58
N ILE A 51 6.03 -8.47 0.59
CA ILE A 51 5.38 -9.23 -0.49
C ILE A 51 5.79 -10.69 -0.55
N VAL A 52 6.97 -11.10 -0.09
CA VAL A 52 7.33 -12.53 -0.11
C VAL A 52 8.32 -12.86 1.00
N ASN A 53 7.78 -13.34 2.13
CA ASN A 53 8.36 -14.46 2.86
C ASN A 53 9.87 -14.35 3.19
N LYS A 54 10.26 -13.63 4.26
CA LYS A 54 11.52 -13.88 4.97
C LYS A 54 11.62 -13.20 6.35
N ASN A 55 11.60 -14.05 7.40
CA ASN A 55 12.42 -14.02 8.61
C ASN A 55 13.06 -12.69 9.06
N CYS A 56 12.27 -11.74 9.55
CA CYS A 56 12.77 -10.73 10.47
C CYS A 56 12.14 -10.93 11.85
N SER A 57 12.98 -11.20 12.85
CA SER A 57 12.59 -11.78 14.13
C SER A 57 12.03 -10.79 15.17
N SER A 58 11.61 -9.58 14.80
CA SER A 58 11.26 -8.57 15.82
C SER A 58 10.01 -7.72 15.57
N SER A 59 9.22 -8.01 14.53
CA SER A 59 7.89 -7.41 14.45
C SER A 59 6.96 -8.11 13.47
N SER A 60 5.86 -8.61 14.00
CA SER A 60 4.78 -9.20 13.23
C SER A 60 3.88 -8.10 12.64
N PHE A 61 4.39 -7.29 11.69
CA PHE A 61 3.53 -6.38 10.93
C PHE A 61 3.16 -7.00 9.60
N GLN A 62 1.86 -7.01 9.32
CA GLN A 62 1.35 -7.36 8.01
C GLN A 62 0.73 -6.13 7.36
N VAL A 63 1.06 -5.91 6.10
CA VAL A 63 0.50 -4.80 5.31
C VAL A 63 -0.27 -5.35 4.13
N GLU A 64 -1.50 -4.87 3.97
CA GLU A 64 -2.36 -5.14 2.82
C GLU A 64 -2.70 -3.82 2.12
N THR A 65 -2.70 -3.81 0.79
CA THR A 65 -3.08 -2.62 0.01
C THR A 65 -4.54 -2.72 -0.38
N ILE A 66 -5.32 -1.68 -0.07
CA ILE A 66 -6.74 -1.58 -0.40
C ILE A 66 -6.95 -0.26 -1.16
N GLY A 67 -6.99 -0.35 -2.50
CA GLY A 67 -7.10 0.84 -3.34
C GLY A 67 -5.84 1.73 -3.23
N ASP A 68 -6.04 2.97 -2.80
CA ASP A 68 -5.00 3.97 -2.51
C ASP A 68 -4.57 3.99 -1.02
N ALA A 69 -5.16 3.13 -0.19
CA ALA A 69 -4.87 3.04 1.25
C ALA A 69 -4.03 1.81 1.60
N TYR A 70 -3.33 1.92 2.74
CA TYR A 70 -2.53 0.85 3.34
C TYR A 70 -3.15 0.41 4.66
N LEU A 71 -3.41 -0.87 4.79
CA LEU A 71 -3.85 -1.50 6.02
C LEU A 71 -2.64 -2.16 6.68
N CYS A 72 -2.24 -1.67 7.85
CA CYS A 72 -1.18 -2.27 8.66
C CYS A 72 -1.76 -2.93 9.91
N VAL A 73 -1.34 -4.16 10.22
CA VAL A 73 -1.81 -4.91 11.39
C VAL A 73 -0.63 -5.47 12.16
N SER A 74 -0.71 -5.41 13.50
CA SER A 74 0.23 -6.05 14.42
C SER A 74 -0.47 -7.09 15.30
N GLY A 75 0.28 -8.09 15.76
CA GLY A 75 -0.24 -9.21 16.57
C GLY A 75 -0.76 -10.40 15.76
N LEU A 76 -0.45 -10.46 14.46
CA LEU A 76 -0.76 -11.58 13.57
C LEU A 76 0.45 -11.97 12.71
N PRO A 77 0.64 -13.27 12.39
CA PRO A 77 -0.14 -14.42 12.85
C PRO A 77 0.17 -14.82 14.30
N ARG A 78 1.27 -14.30 14.87
CA ARG A 78 1.64 -14.49 16.26
C ARG A 78 1.13 -13.34 17.10
N ARG A 79 0.34 -13.65 18.13
CA ARG A 79 -0.12 -12.67 19.12
C ARG A 79 1.06 -12.13 19.92
N ASN A 80 1.15 -10.81 20.04
CA ASN A 80 2.17 -10.08 20.80
C ASN A 80 1.58 -9.38 22.04
N GLY A 81 0.53 -9.94 22.64
CA GLY A 81 -0.08 -9.38 23.84
C GLY A 81 -0.65 -7.99 23.59
N THR A 82 -0.18 -6.98 24.34
CA THR A 82 -0.57 -5.56 24.18
C THR A 82 0.45 -4.75 23.38
N ASP A 83 1.56 -5.37 22.95
CA ASP A 83 2.63 -4.66 22.26
C ASP A 83 2.20 -4.19 20.87
N HIS A 84 1.18 -4.83 20.26
CA HIS A 84 0.63 -4.39 18.97
C HIS A 84 0.18 -2.94 18.97
N ILE A 85 -0.36 -2.44 20.09
CA ILE A 85 -0.85 -1.06 20.18
C ILE A 85 0.34 -0.10 20.09
N LYS A 86 1.37 -0.35 20.91
CA LYS A 86 2.58 0.46 20.95
C LYS A 86 3.28 0.48 19.60
N GLU A 87 3.36 -0.68 18.97
CA GLU A 87 3.93 -0.90 17.65
C GLU A 87 3.22 -0.07 16.56
N ILE A 88 1.89 -0.16 16.47
CA ILE A 88 1.08 0.56 15.48
C ILE A 88 1.11 2.08 15.75
N CYS A 89 0.95 2.52 17.00
CA CYS A 89 1.00 3.94 17.33
C CYS A 89 2.39 4.54 17.07
N SER A 90 3.47 3.82 17.41
CA SER A 90 4.85 4.27 17.14
C SER A 90 5.12 4.38 15.64
N MET A 91 4.67 3.40 14.85
CA MET A 91 4.77 3.42 13.40
C MET A 91 4.03 4.64 12.82
N SER A 92 2.77 4.85 13.19
CA SER A 92 1.97 5.95 12.69
C SER A 92 2.55 7.33 13.05
N VAL A 93 3.10 7.51 14.26
CA VAL A 93 3.82 8.75 14.62
C VAL A 93 5.10 8.93 13.80
N THR A 94 5.84 7.86 13.53
CA THR A 94 7.07 7.90 12.72
C THR A 94 6.75 8.33 11.29
N ILE A 95 5.72 7.75 10.69
CA ILE A 95 5.23 8.14 9.35
C ILE A 95 4.90 9.63 9.31
N LEU A 96 4.11 10.13 10.27
CA LEU A 96 3.75 11.55 10.31
C LEU A 96 4.96 12.47 10.46
N LYS A 97 6.01 12.05 11.17
CA LYS A 97 7.26 12.81 11.30
C LYS A 97 8.06 12.81 10.00
N ASP A 98 8.19 11.65 9.36
CA ASP A 98 8.93 11.51 8.11
C ASP A 98 8.26 12.28 6.97
N LEU A 99 6.93 12.29 6.94
CA LEU A 99 6.14 13.02 5.93
C LEU A 99 6.26 14.54 6.01
N ARG A 100 6.50 15.11 7.20
CA ARG A 100 6.72 16.58 7.31
C ARG A 100 7.93 17.06 6.52
N ASN A 101 8.96 16.22 6.43
CA ASN A 101 10.20 16.52 5.71
C ASN A 101 10.20 15.92 4.30
N PHE A 102 9.19 15.11 3.97
CA PHE A 102 9.08 14.46 2.69
C PHE A 102 8.65 15.47 1.62
N ARG A 103 9.43 15.56 0.55
CA ARG A 103 9.09 16.33 -0.64
C ARG A 103 9.19 15.44 -1.87
N ILE A 104 8.18 15.54 -2.72
CA ILE A 104 8.16 14.85 -3.99
C ILE A 104 9.10 15.58 -4.96
N THR A 105 10.06 14.87 -5.55
CA THR A 105 11.05 15.44 -6.47
C THR A 105 10.41 16.09 -7.71
N HIS A 106 9.28 15.57 -8.19
CA HIS A 106 8.54 16.11 -9.34
C HIS A 106 7.51 17.20 -8.98
N MET A 107 7.22 17.40 -7.69
CA MET A 107 6.24 18.38 -7.22
C MET A 107 6.66 18.93 -5.84
N PRO A 108 7.72 19.73 -5.77
CA PRO A 108 8.34 20.13 -4.50
C PRO A 108 7.52 21.14 -3.69
N THR A 109 6.52 21.76 -4.31
CA THR A 109 5.62 22.76 -3.70
C THR A 109 4.42 22.15 -2.99
N GLU A 110 3.98 20.96 -3.39
CA GLU A 110 2.84 20.30 -2.76
C GLU A 110 3.29 19.39 -1.63
N ARG A 111 2.50 19.38 -0.55
CA ARG A 111 2.72 18.50 0.60
C ARG A 111 1.78 17.32 0.51
N VAL A 112 2.31 16.13 0.75
CA VAL A 112 1.48 14.93 0.82
C VAL A 112 0.73 14.93 2.14
N MET A 113 -0.59 14.95 2.04
CA MET A 113 -1.50 14.86 3.18
C MET A 113 -1.94 13.40 3.30
N ILE A 114 -1.74 12.81 4.47
CA ILE A 114 -2.25 11.48 4.78
C ILE A 114 -3.25 11.55 5.93
N ARG A 115 -4.15 10.57 5.96
CA ARG A 115 -5.01 10.30 7.10
C ARG A 115 -4.66 8.92 7.65
N ILE A 116 -4.71 8.79 8.97
CA ILE A 116 -4.41 7.53 9.66
C ILE A 116 -5.56 7.26 10.63
N GLY A 117 -6.27 6.15 10.45
CA GLY A 117 -7.22 5.60 11.40
C GLY A 117 -6.62 4.40 12.13
N VAL A 118 -6.72 4.36 13.46
CA VAL A 118 -6.21 3.24 14.27
C VAL A 118 -7.34 2.73 15.15
N HIS A 119 -7.54 1.41 15.15
CA HIS A 119 -8.48 0.75 16.05
C HIS A 119 -7.91 -0.58 16.50
N THR A 120 -8.27 -1.01 17.72
CA THR A 120 -7.80 -2.26 18.31
C THR A 120 -8.98 -3.15 18.67
N GLY A 121 -8.87 -4.45 18.38
CA GLY A 121 -9.98 -5.36 18.60
C GLY A 121 -9.75 -6.73 17.96
N PRO A 122 -10.67 -7.67 18.16
CA PRO A 122 -10.60 -8.98 17.53
C PRO A 122 -10.76 -8.86 16.02
N CYS A 123 -9.91 -9.57 15.27
CA CYS A 123 -10.05 -9.72 13.83
C CYS A 123 -9.80 -11.17 13.44
N VAL A 124 -10.31 -11.53 12.27
CA VAL A 124 -10.11 -12.84 11.65
C VAL A 124 -9.18 -12.64 10.47
N ALA A 125 -8.22 -13.53 10.32
CA ALA A 125 -7.30 -13.50 9.20
C ALA A 125 -7.23 -14.88 8.55
N GLY A 126 -7.15 -14.92 7.23
CA GLY A 126 -7.17 -16.17 6.49
C GLY A 126 -6.66 -16.00 5.06
N VAL A 127 -6.35 -17.13 4.43
CA VAL A 127 -5.91 -17.16 3.04
C VAL A 127 -7.13 -17.35 2.13
N VAL A 128 -7.31 -16.45 1.18
CA VAL A 128 -8.40 -16.43 0.20
C VAL A 128 -7.84 -16.72 -1.18
N GLY A 129 -8.50 -17.60 -1.94
CA GLY A 129 -8.15 -17.96 -3.31
C GLY A 129 -7.33 -19.25 -3.41
N LEU A 130 -7.76 -20.16 -4.30
CA LEU A 130 -7.09 -21.45 -4.53
C LEU A 130 -5.88 -21.32 -5.46
N ALA A 131 -6.02 -20.57 -6.55
CA ALA A 131 -4.95 -20.37 -7.54
C ALA A 131 -4.01 -19.20 -7.20
N MET A 132 -4.54 -18.17 -6.53
CA MET A 132 -3.79 -16.99 -6.07
C MET A 132 -4.10 -16.74 -4.60
N PRO A 133 -3.45 -17.46 -3.67
CA PRO A 133 -3.68 -17.29 -2.24
C PRO A 133 -3.26 -15.89 -1.78
N LYS A 134 -4.20 -15.14 -1.22
CA LYS A 134 -3.96 -13.85 -0.57
C LYS A 134 -4.34 -13.93 0.89
N TYR A 135 -3.48 -13.45 1.78
CA TYR A 135 -3.83 -13.38 3.19
C TYR A 135 -4.62 -12.10 3.44
N CYS A 136 -5.89 -12.26 3.77
CA CYS A 136 -6.83 -11.15 3.94
C CYS A 136 -7.32 -11.08 5.38
N LEU A 137 -7.57 -9.84 5.84
CA LEU A 137 -8.08 -9.53 7.17
C LEU A 137 -9.56 -9.17 7.10
N PHE A 138 -10.35 -9.71 8.03
CA PHE A 138 -11.79 -9.51 8.12
C PHE A 138 -12.22 -9.23 9.56
N GLY A 139 -13.32 -8.50 9.71
CA GLY A 139 -13.98 -8.27 10.98
C GLY A 139 -14.31 -6.80 11.25
N ASP A 140 -15.14 -6.58 12.28
CA ASP A 140 -15.60 -5.25 12.65
C ASP A 140 -14.47 -4.31 13.04
N THR A 141 -13.37 -4.85 13.58
CA THR A 141 -12.17 -4.06 13.91
C THR A 141 -11.58 -3.39 12.67
N VAL A 142 -11.49 -4.11 11.54
CA VAL A 142 -10.96 -3.58 10.27
C VAL A 142 -11.91 -2.51 9.70
N ASN A 143 -13.21 -2.80 9.73
CA ASN A 143 -14.24 -1.87 9.25
C ASN A 143 -14.27 -0.58 10.10
N THR A 144 -14.08 -0.70 11.41
CA THR A 144 -14.03 0.45 12.33
C THR A 144 -12.77 1.26 12.12
N ALA A 145 -11.60 0.62 11.96
CA ALA A 145 -10.35 1.31 11.61
C ALA A 145 -10.48 2.11 10.30
N SER A 146 -11.10 1.50 9.27
CA SER A 146 -11.37 2.17 7.99
C SER A 146 -12.29 3.38 8.17
N ARG A 147 -13.34 3.28 9.00
CA ARG A 147 -14.21 4.43 9.32
C ARG A 147 -13.48 5.52 10.10
N MET A 148 -12.54 5.15 10.97
CA MET A 148 -11.71 6.11 11.70
C MET A 148 -10.76 6.86 10.77
N GLU A 149 -10.25 6.21 9.72
CA GLU A 149 -9.48 6.88 8.66
C GLU A 149 -10.38 7.82 7.85
N SER A 150 -11.55 7.34 7.39
CA SER A 150 -12.42 8.10 6.49
C SER A 150 -13.09 9.30 7.16
N ASN A 151 -13.37 9.21 8.46
CA ASN A 151 -14.00 10.28 9.24
C ASN A 151 -12.97 11.24 9.87
N GLY A 152 -11.66 10.95 9.76
CA GLY A 152 -10.62 11.84 10.24
C GLY A 152 -10.60 13.14 9.43
N LYS A 153 -10.55 14.29 10.11
CA LYS A 153 -10.31 15.57 9.42
C LYS A 153 -8.96 15.48 8.72
N GLY A 154 -8.88 15.96 7.47
CA GLY A 154 -7.74 15.79 6.57
C GLY A 154 -6.42 16.47 6.98
N GLU A 155 -6.24 16.81 8.25
CA GLU A 155 -5.04 17.45 8.80
C GLU A 155 -4.37 16.51 9.80
N ALA A 156 -3.62 15.49 9.35
CA ALA A 156 -2.64 14.73 10.16
C ALA A 156 -3.00 14.49 11.66
N GLU A 157 -4.26 14.15 11.96
CA GLU A 157 -4.75 13.92 13.32
C GLU A 157 -4.90 12.41 13.53
N MET A 158 -4.24 11.88 14.57
CA MET A 158 -4.50 10.54 15.07
C MET A 158 -5.81 10.57 15.85
N PHE A 159 -6.80 9.80 15.40
CA PHE A 159 -8.01 9.53 16.17
C PHE A 159 -7.89 8.15 16.80
N GLU A 160 -7.98 8.09 18.13
CA GLU A 160 -8.12 6.86 18.92
C GLU A 160 -9.58 6.75 19.41
N SER A 161 -10.09 5.52 19.51
CA SER A 161 -11.43 5.19 20.04
C SER A 161 -11.32 4.39 21.32
#